data_AF-A0A971EGW9-F1
#
_entry.id   AF-A0A971EGW9-F1
#
_cell.length_a   1.000
_cell.length_b   1.000
_cell.length_c   1.000
_cell.angle_alpha   90.00
_cell.angle_beta   90.00
_cell.angle_gamma   90.00
#
_symmetry.space_group_name_H-M   'P 1'
#
loop_
_entity.id
_entity.type
_entity.pdbx_description
1 polymer ?
#
loop_
_entity_poly.entity_id
_entity_poly.type
_entity_poly.pdbx_seq_one_letter_code
_entity_poly.pdbx_strand_id
1 'polypeptide(L)'
;MLRNRSIWLFFGILALIIISSLFMIRLTSPPPPLKPRLNVTEGSSGKYYTIRDQKGRIILQTGFPVNVGDIFINEQDLAFKVCSLRNWEGVAAPTRMPAAESAWHVPAALFNVPGKAVPPQASRIHVVMYHTHSDESYPKTDGTSSIPGNGTIFEVGSSMADSLRNSGISVTHSDNSHGPHDANAYYRSRRTLFKLLKERPDAAFDVHRDSAPSEAYLTLINGLPTARSMIVLGRQNPHMSTNLAFAKRIKAQADDIYPGLLRGIFIGRGNYNQDLYPSALLFEIGTDQAPRENAERGARNLADVVAQVLKKR
;
A
#
# COMPACT_ATOMS: atom_id res chain seq x y z
N MET A 1 9.02 -67.85 -1.59
CA MET A 1 8.42 -66.87 -0.64
C MET A 1 9.47 -66.02 0.11
N LEU A 2 10.67 -65.78 -0.44
CA LEU A 2 11.78 -65.07 0.23
C LEU A 2 12.13 -63.68 -0.37
N ARG A 3 11.54 -63.30 -1.52
CA ARG A 3 11.93 -62.09 -2.27
C ARG A 3 11.35 -60.77 -1.72
N ASN A 4 10.25 -60.81 -0.96
CA ASN A 4 9.61 -59.59 -0.44
C ASN A 4 10.20 -59.09 0.89
N ARG A 5 10.81 -59.97 1.71
CA ARG A 5 11.35 -59.59 3.03
C ARG A 5 12.55 -58.65 2.90
N SER A 6 13.42 -58.88 1.93
CA SER A 6 14.62 -58.05 1.70
C SER A 6 14.28 -56.63 1.22
N ILE A 7 13.17 -56.46 0.48
CA ILE A 7 12.71 -55.14 -0.01
C ILE A 7 12.17 -54.31 1.15
N TRP A 8 11.35 -54.89 2.03
CA TRP A 8 10.85 -54.19 3.22
C TRP A 8 11.95 -53.85 4.22
N LEU A 9 12.95 -54.71 4.36
CA LEU A 9 14.16 -54.42 5.15
C LEU A 9 14.96 -53.25 4.57
N PHE A 10 15.14 -53.20 3.25
CA PHE A 10 15.84 -52.09 2.58
C PHE A 10 15.13 -50.74 2.82
N PHE A 11 13.81 -50.67 2.63
CA PHE A 11 13.05 -49.44 2.85
C PHE A 11 12.99 -49.05 4.34
N GLY A 12 12.95 -50.02 5.25
CA GLY A 12 13.01 -49.77 6.70
C GLY A 12 14.34 -49.13 7.12
N ILE A 13 15.47 -49.66 6.61
CA ILE A 13 16.81 -49.12 6.87
C ILE A 13 16.96 -47.72 6.24
N LEU A 14 16.47 -47.53 5.01
CA LEU A 14 16.53 -46.23 4.34
C LEU A 14 15.74 -45.15 5.10
N ALA A 15 14.54 -45.48 5.59
CA ALA A 15 13.74 -44.57 6.40
C ALA A 15 14.45 -44.19 7.71
N LEU A 16 15.09 -45.15 8.38
CA LEU A 16 15.89 -44.91 9.58
C LEU A 16 17.07 -43.98 9.32
N ILE A 17 17.77 -44.16 8.19
CA ILE A 17 18.88 -43.27 7.79
C ILE A 17 18.37 -41.86 7.51
N ILE A 18 17.23 -41.72 6.80
CA ILE A 18 16.64 -40.40 6.52
C ILE A 18 16.22 -39.71 7.83
N ILE A 19 15.52 -40.41 8.73
CA ILE A 19 15.08 -39.85 10.02
C ILE A 19 16.29 -39.46 10.88
N SER A 20 17.32 -40.33 10.95
CA SER A 20 18.56 -40.05 11.66
C SER A 20 19.29 -38.84 11.08
N SER A 21 19.37 -38.73 9.75
CA SER A 21 20.00 -37.59 9.07
C SER A 21 19.25 -36.28 9.33
N LEU A 22 17.91 -36.29 9.28
CA LEU A 22 17.06 -35.12 9.57
C LEU A 22 17.16 -34.72 11.05
N PHE A 23 17.29 -35.69 11.95
CA PHE A 23 17.49 -35.44 13.37
C PHE A 23 18.88 -34.85 13.66
N MET A 24 19.93 -35.37 13.03
CA MET A 24 21.28 -34.82 13.12
C MET A 24 21.36 -33.41 12.54
N ILE A 25 20.72 -33.14 11.39
CA ILE A 25 20.62 -31.78 10.83
C ILE A 25 19.93 -30.84 11.82
N ARG A 26 18.89 -31.27 12.54
CA ARG A 26 18.24 -30.44 13.57
C ARG A 26 19.11 -30.21 14.81
N LEU A 27 19.97 -31.16 15.18
CA LEU A 27 20.88 -31.03 16.33
C LEU A 27 22.10 -30.16 16.01
N THR A 28 22.59 -30.17 14.77
CA THR A 28 23.80 -29.42 14.37
C THR A 28 23.50 -28.07 13.72
N SER A 29 22.27 -27.84 13.25
CA SER A 29 21.89 -26.54 12.68
C SER A 29 21.61 -25.55 13.81
N PRO A 30 22.24 -24.36 13.82
CA PRO A 30 21.82 -23.32 14.74
C PRO A 30 20.33 -23.02 14.51
N PRO A 31 19.57 -22.67 15.57
CA PRO A 31 18.19 -22.27 15.40
C PRO A 31 18.12 -21.17 14.34
N PRO A 32 17.12 -21.19 13.45
CA PRO A 32 16.97 -20.13 12.47
C PRO A 32 16.96 -18.79 13.22
N PRO A 33 17.67 -17.76 12.70
CA PRO A 33 17.70 -16.48 13.37
C PRO A 33 16.26 -16.03 13.63
N LEU A 34 15.99 -15.62 14.87
CA LEU A 34 14.70 -15.09 15.26
C LEU A 34 14.30 -14.03 14.22
N LYS A 35 13.21 -14.29 13.49
CA LYS A 35 12.67 -13.30 12.55
C LYS A 35 12.46 -12.01 13.33
N PRO A 36 12.94 -10.84 12.84
CA PRO A 36 12.71 -9.57 13.53
C PRO A 36 11.23 -9.43 13.86
N ARG A 37 10.91 -9.11 15.12
CA ARG A 37 9.53 -8.88 15.56
C ARG A 37 8.93 -7.81 14.64
N LEU A 38 7.78 -8.14 14.06
CA LEU A 38 7.05 -7.25 13.18
C LEU A 38 6.38 -6.17 14.05
N ASN A 39 6.57 -4.91 13.69
CA ASN A 39 5.72 -3.85 14.19
C ASN A 39 4.42 -3.88 13.40
N VAL A 40 3.33 -4.17 14.10
CA VAL A 40 1.95 -4.18 13.57
C VAL A 40 1.10 -3.07 14.19
N THR A 41 1.68 -2.30 15.11
CA THR A 41 0.97 -1.26 15.85
C THR A 41 1.01 0.04 15.05
N GLU A 42 -0.16 0.44 14.58
CA GLU A 42 -0.36 1.77 14.03
C GLU A 42 -0.35 2.80 15.17
N GLY A 43 0.14 3.99 14.84
CA GLY A 43 0.10 5.16 15.68
C GLY A 43 -1.34 5.61 15.93
N SER A 44 -1.76 5.63 17.20
CA SER A 44 -2.92 6.41 17.63
C SER A 44 -2.58 7.89 17.63
N SER A 45 -3.58 8.77 17.68
CA SER A 45 -3.39 10.22 17.80
C SER A 45 -2.28 10.58 18.80
N GLY A 46 -1.24 11.29 18.34
CA GLY A 46 -0.07 11.68 19.13
C GLY A 46 1.08 10.67 19.22
N LYS A 47 0.99 9.48 18.59
CA LYS A 47 2.09 8.52 18.47
C LYS A 47 2.38 8.24 17.00
N TYR A 48 3.60 8.52 16.54
CA TYR A 48 4.01 8.31 15.16
C TYR A 48 5.51 8.00 15.10
N TYR A 49 5.92 7.26 14.08
CA TYR A 49 7.32 7.00 13.80
C TYR A 49 8.00 8.25 13.27
N THR A 50 9.19 8.57 13.79
CA THR A 50 10.11 9.55 13.24
C THR A 50 11.38 8.84 12.78
N ILE A 51 11.64 8.90 11.48
CA ILE A 51 12.82 8.31 10.85
C ILE A 51 13.75 9.44 10.44
N ARG A 52 15.00 9.35 10.88
CA ARG A 52 16.04 10.36 10.62
C ARG A 52 17.20 9.76 9.82
N ASP A 53 17.96 10.60 9.15
CA ASP A 53 19.26 10.17 8.63
C ASP A 53 20.35 10.20 9.71
N GLN A 54 21.57 9.78 9.35
CA GLN A 54 22.72 9.81 10.25
C GLN A 54 23.09 11.22 10.75
N LYS A 55 22.61 12.27 10.09
CA LYS A 55 22.83 13.68 10.45
C LYS A 55 21.68 14.25 11.30
N GLY A 56 20.70 13.42 11.69
CA GLY A 56 19.55 13.81 12.49
C GLY A 56 18.41 14.49 11.71
N ARG A 57 18.53 14.62 10.39
CA ARG A 57 17.49 15.23 9.53
C ARG A 57 16.31 14.29 9.41
N ILE A 58 15.10 14.81 9.51
CA ILE A 58 13.87 14.02 9.36
C ILE A 58 13.74 13.57 7.91
N ILE A 59 13.55 12.27 7.72
CA ILE A 59 13.34 11.62 6.42
C ILE A 59 11.86 11.25 6.25
N LEU A 60 11.25 10.66 7.28
CA LEU A 60 9.85 10.23 7.26
C LEU A 60 9.24 10.41 8.64
N GLN A 61 8.00 10.89 8.66
CA GLN A 61 7.11 10.80 9.82
C GLN A 61 5.79 10.18 9.39
N THR A 62 5.34 9.15 10.10
CA THR A 62 4.10 8.41 9.79
C THR A 62 3.57 7.68 11.02
N GLY A 63 2.26 7.65 11.19
CA GLY A 63 1.55 6.76 12.10
C GLY A 63 1.50 5.31 11.60
N PHE A 64 1.69 5.08 10.30
CA PHE A 64 1.73 3.74 9.73
C PHE A 64 2.92 2.92 10.29
N PRO A 65 2.80 1.60 10.54
CA PRO A 65 3.88 0.77 11.08
C PRO A 65 5.15 0.77 10.23
N VAL A 66 6.28 1.17 10.84
CA VAL A 66 7.61 1.11 10.21
C VAL A 66 8.40 -0.09 10.75
N ASN A 67 9.16 -0.74 9.87
CA ASN A 67 10.02 -1.87 10.15
C ASN A 67 11.42 -1.68 9.56
N VAL A 68 12.42 -2.33 10.16
CA VAL A 68 13.77 -2.39 9.58
C VAL A 68 13.71 -2.98 8.17
N GLY A 69 14.42 -2.34 7.25
CA GLY A 69 14.47 -2.69 5.84
C GLY A 69 13.32 -2.16 4.98
N ASP A 70 12.37 -1.42 5.56
CA ASP A 70 11.42 -0.61 4.76
C ASP A 70 12.18 0.49 4.01
N ILE A 71 11.62 0.92 2.88
CA ILE A 71 12.24 1.93 2.00
C ILE A 71 11.28 3.10 1.85
N PHE A 72 11.78 4.32 1.97
CA PHE A 72 11.05 5.54 1.64
C PHE A 72 11.73 6.24 0.47
N ILE A 73 10.98 6.49 -0.59
CA ILE A 73 11.39 7.33 -1.72
C ILE A 73 10.77 8.70 -1.46
N ASN A 74 11.60 9.70 -1.21
CA ASN A 74 11.12 11.04 -0.85
C ASN A 74 10.67 11.85 -2.07
N GLU A 75 10.24 13.09 -1.82
CA GLU A 75 9.78 14.02 -2.86
C GLU A 75 10.85 14.31 -3.93
N GLN A 76 12.15 14.28 -3.61
CA GLN A 76 13.26 14.45 -4.57
C GLN A 76 13.70 13.14 -5.25
N ASP A 77 12.89 12.08 -5.18
CA ASP A 77 13.20 10.75 -5.72
C ASP A 77 14.51 10.14 -5.17
N LEU A 78 14.87 10.48 -3.93
CA LEU A 78 15.94 9.85 -3.19
C LEU A 78 15.38 8.72 -2.33
N ALA A 79 15.99 7.53 -2.43
CA ALA A 79 15.57 6.36 -1.69
C ALA A 79 16.39 6.21 -0.38
N PHE A 80 15.69 5.96 0.72
CA PHE A 80 16.25 5.73 2.05
C PHE A 80 15.75 4.41 2.60
N LYS A 81 16.64 3.57 3.11
CA LYS A 81 16.30 2.29 3.74
C LYS A 81 16.40 2.44 5.26
N VAL A 82 15.37 2.03 5.99
CA VAL A 82 15.36 1.98 7.45
C VAL A 82 16.39 0.95 7.91
N CYS A 83 17.41 1.39 8.64
CA CYS A 83 18.53 0.57 9.12
C CYS A 83 18.33 0.13 10.57
N SER A 84 17.73 0.97 11.39
CA SER A 84 17.46 0.68 12.80
C SER A 84 16.15 1.32 13.23
N LEU A 85 15.52 0.71 14.22
CA LEU A 85 14.27 1.17 14.80
C LEU A 85 14.24 0.82 16.28
N ARG A 86 13.86 1.78 17.12
CA ARG A 86 13.66 1.61 18.55
C ARG A 86 12.42 2.41 18.95
N ASN A 87 11.37 1.71 19.36
CA ASN A 87 10.07 2.31 19.63
C ASN A 87 9.59 3.09 18.40
N TRP A 88 9.30 4.38 18.56
CA TRP A 88 8.83 5.30 17.54
C TRP A 88 9.96 6.06 16.82
N GLU A 89 11.22 5.76 17.11
CA GLU A 89 12.37 6.46 16.50
C GLU A 89 13.21 5.49 15.68
N GLY A 90 13.65 5.92 14.49
CA GLY A 90 14.47 5.10 13.60
C GLY A 90 15.51 5.89 12.82
N VAL A 91 16.49 5.17 12.29
CA VAL A 91 17.52 5.73 11.41
C VAL A 91 17.42 5.06 10.04
N ALA A 92 17.46 5.87 8.99
CA ALA A 92 17.55 5.42 7.61
C ALA A 92 18.84 5.91 6.95
N ALA A 93 19.35 5.13 6.00
CA ALA A 93 20.50 5.49 5.17
C ALA A 93 20.09 5.56 3.69
N PRO A 94 20.75 6.39 2.87
CA PRO A 94 20.57 6.35 1.42
C PRO A 94 20.75 4.93 0.88
N THR A 95 19.90 4.55 -0.07
CA THR A 95 19.94 3.26 -0.74
C THR A 95 19.71 3.43 -2.24
N ARG A 96 20.00 2.39 -3.01
CA ARG A 96 19.63 2.36 -4.43
C ARG A 96 18.11 2.38 -4.58
N MET A 97 17.64 3.13 -5.58
CA MET A 97 16.25 3.12 -6.03
C MET A 97 15.80 1.69 -6.37
N PRO A 98 14.69 1.19 -5.81
CA PRO A 98 14.16 -0.12 -6.16
C PRO A 98 13.83 -0.22 -7.65
N ALA A 99 14.17 -1.37 -8.25
CA ALA A 99 13.82 -1.66 -9.63
C ALA A 99 12.30 -1.70 -9.79
N ALA A 100 11.82 -1.13 -10.89
CA ALA A 100 10.44 -1.20 -11.33
C ALA A 100 10.44 -1.61 -12.80
N GLU A 101 9.47 -2.43 -13.21
CA GLU A 101 9.30 -2.82 -14.61
C GLU A 101 9.09 -1.57 -15.48
N SER A 102 9.85 -1.51 -16.58
CA SER A 102 9.62 -0.52 -17.63
C SER A 102 8.57 -1.06 -18.60
N ALA A 103 7.49 -0.29 -18.79
CA ALA A 103 6.41 -0.48 -19.75
C ALA A 103 5.31 -1.49 -19.36
N TRP A 104 4.08 -1.03 -19.56
CA TRP A 104 2.88 -1.85 -19.50
C TRP A 104 2.85 -2.75 -20.72
N HIS A 105 3.17 -4.02 -20.52
CA HIS A 105 2.58 -5.09 -21.32
C HIS A 105 1.74 -5.92 -20.36
N VAL A 106 0.49 -5.48 -20.14
CA VAL A 106 -0.49 -6.39 -19.58
C VAL A 106 -0.81 -7.36 -20.72
N PRO A 107 -0.42 -8.64 -20.66
CA PRO A 107 -0.79 -9.55 -21.72
C PRO A 107 -2.31 -9.63 -21.70
N ALA A 108 -2.95 -9.34 -22.84
CA ALA A 108 -4.39 -9.56 -23.03
C ALA A 108 -4.82 -10.99 -22.61
N ALA A 109 -3.86 -11.93 -22.56
CA ALA A 109 -4.00 -13.28 -22.05
C ALA A 109 -4.51 -13.38 -20.60
N LEU A 110 -4.28 -12.41 -19.72
CA LEU A 110 -4.84 -12.42 -18.36
C LEU A 110 -6.33 -12.06 -18.32
N PHE A 111 -6.88 -11.51 -19.41
CA PHE A 111 -8.30 -11.20 -19.57
C PHE A 111 -9.04 -12.20 -20.46
N ASN A 112 -8.37 -13.28 -20.92
CA ASN A 112 -8.92 -14.19 -21.91
C ASN A 112 -9.87 -15.21 -21.27
N VAL A 113 -11.05 -14.74 -20.87
CA VAL A 113 -12.25 -15.59 -20.82
C VAL A 113 -12.68 -15.79 -22.28
N PRO A 114 -12.83 -17.03 -22.79
CA PRO A 114 -13.27 -17.23 -24.16
C PRO A 114 -14.71 -16.69 -24.31
N GLY A 115 -14.84 -15.54 -24.98
CA GLY A 115 -16.11 -14.86 -25.19
C GLY A 115 -15.96 -13.79 -26.26
N LYS A 116 -16.86 -13.84 -27.24
CA LYS A 116 -16.94 -13.05 -28.49
C LYS A 116 -16.27 -11.67 -28.46
N ALA A 117 -15.51 -11.39 -29.53
CA ALA A 117 -14.99 -10.07 -29.85
C ALA A 117 -16.11 -9.01 -29.83
N VAL A 118 -15.97 -8.05 -28.91
CA VAL A 118 -16.79 -6.84 -28.83
C VAL A 118 -16.07 -5.75 -29.65
N PRO A 119 -16.77 -4.96 -30.47
CA PRO A 119 -16.15 -3.86 -31.22
C PRO A 119 -15.46 -2.86 -30.28
N PRO A 120 -14.50 -2.04 -30.76
CA PRO A 120 -13.78 -1.09 -29.94
C PRO A 120 -14.73 0.06 -29.55
N GLN A 121 -15.52 -0.16 -28.51
CA GLN A 121 -16.12 0.92 -27.75
C GLN A 121 -14.96 1.66 -27.10
N ALA A 122 -14.86 2.98 -27.29
CA ALA A 122 -13.87 3.80 -26.58
C ALA A 122 -13.92 3.40 -25.10
N SER A 123 -12.90 2.66 -24.63
CA SER A 123 -13.00 1.97 -23.34
C SER A 123 -13.10 3.04 -22.26
N ARG A 124 -14.27 3.18 -21.66
CA ARG A 124 -14.48 4.14 -20.58
C ARG A 124 -13.58 3.73 -19.43
N ILE A 125 -12.59 4.57 -19.11
CA ILE A 125 -11.66 4.33 -18.01
C ILE A 125 -12.49 4.15 -16.72
N HIS A 126 -12.20 3.10 -15.96
CA HIS A 126 -12.94 2.76 -14.75
C HIS A 126 -12.02 2.55 -13.54
N VAL A 127 -12.34 3.17 -12.42
CA VAL A 127 -11.60 3.04 -11.16
C VAL A 127 -12.53 2.51 -10.09
N VAL A 128 -12.01 1.62 -9.24
CA VAL A 128 -12.70 1.23 -8.00
C VAL A 128 -11.95 1.76 -6.77
N MET A 129 -12.70 2.16 -5.76
CA MET A 129 -12.16 2.73 -4.52
C MET A 129 -12.83 2.08 -3.32
N TYR A 130 -12.06 1.86 -2.26
CA TYR A 130 -12.52 1.32 -0.99
C TYR A 130 -11.63 1.83 0.16
N HIS A 131 -12.00 1.49 1.40
CA HIS A 131 -11.30 1.94 2.60
C HIS A 131 -11.12 0.77 3.56
N THR A 132 -9.90 0.27 3.74
CA THR A 132 -9.65 -0.81 4.70
C THR A 132 -9.96 -0.38 6.12
N HIS A 133 -9.61 0.85 6.50
CA HIS A 133 -9.93 1.41 7.82
C HIS A 133 -11.09 2.39 7.71
N SER A 134 -12.30 1.82 7.59
CA SER A 134 -13.57 2.55 7.37
C SER A 134 -14.00 3.46 8.54
N ASP A 135 -13.27 3.45 9.64
CA ASP A 135 -13.55 4.28 10.82
C ASP A 135 -12.70 5.56 10.88
N GLU A 136 -11.65 5.68 10.07
CA GLU A 136 -10.73 6.82 10.14
C GLU A 136 -11.43 8.17 9.95
N SER A 137 -11.11 9.13 10.82
CA SER A 137 -11.68 10.50 10.82
C SER A 137 -10.63 11.54 11.22
N TYR A 138 -10.99 12.83 11.12
CA TYR A 138 -10.10 13.99 11.33
C TYR A 138 -10.57 14.82 12.54
N PRO A 139 -9.94 14.66 13.73
CA PRO A 139 -10.33 15.30 14.98
C PRO A 139 -10.58 16.81 14.91
N LYS A 140 -9.79 17.55 14.12
CA LYS A 140 -9.92 19.01 14.01
C LYS A 140 -11.23 19.47 13.37
N THR A 141 -11.83 18.63 12.53
CA THR A 141 -13.11 18.91 11.85
C THR A 141 -14.24 18.11 12.50
N ASP A 142 -13.99 16.84 12.81
CA ASP A 142 -15.03 15.86 13.15
C ASP A 142 -15.14 15.60 14.67
N GLY A 143 -14.23 16.16 15.48
CA GLY A 143 -14.18 15.99 16.93
C GLY A 143 -13.63 14.64 17.43
N THR A 144 -13.36 13.69 16.52
CA THR A 144 -12.77 12.37 16.84
C THR A 144 -11.87 11.86 15.71
N SER A 145 -10.92 10.97 16.04
CA SER A 145 -10.01 10.31 15.07
C SER A 145 -10.58 9.02 14.49
N SER A 146 -11.68 8.53 15.07
CA SER A 146 -12.35 7.29 14.68
C SER A 146 -13.86 7.37 14.93
N ILE A 147 -14.66 7.01 13.91
CA ILE A 147 -16.11 6.82 13.97
C ILE A 147 -16.39 5.40 13.45
N PRO A 148 -16.64 4.42 14.32
CA PRO A 148 -16.73 3.01 13.93
C PRO A 148 -17.68 2.74 12.75
N GLY A 149 -17.10 2.31 11.63
CA GLY A 149 -17.82 1.96 10.41
C GLY A 149 -18.43 3.12 9.61
N ASN A 150 -18.25 4.35 10.07
CA ASN A 150 -18.76 5.56 9.42
C ASN A 150 -17.75 6.72 9.55
N GLY A 151 -16.48 6.42 9.35
CA GLY A 151 -15.40 7.40 9.40
C GLY A 151 -15.53 8.42 8.28
N THR A 152 -15.15 9.66 8.55
CA THR A 152 -15.17 10.75 7.55
C THR A 152 -14.10 10.58 6.47
N ILE A 153 -13.26 9.55 6.54
CA ILE A 153 -12.43 9.10 5.41
C ILE A 153 -13.26 8.78 4.17
N PHE A 154 -14.52 8.36 4.33
CA PHE A 154 -15.44 8.19 3.22
C PHE A 154 -15.72 9.51 2.49
N GLU A 155 -15.77 10.65 3.18
CA GLU A 155 -15.98 11.97 2.56
C GLU A 155 -14.76 12.42 1.75
N VAL A 156 -13.55 12.08 2.22
CA VAL A 156 -12.30 12.27 1.45
C VAL A 156 -12.28 11.37 0.22
N GLY A 157 -12.68 10.10 0.36
CA GLY A 157 -12.87 9.17 -0.75
C GLY A 157 -13.88 9.69 -1.78
N SER A 158 -15.03 10.21 -1.33
CA SER A 158 -16.05 10.83 -2.19
C SER A 158 -15.50 12.03 -2.94
N SER A 159 -14.73 12.90 -2.29
CA SER A 159 -14.09 14.06 -2.94
C SER A 159 -13.14 13.64 -4.07
N MET A 160 -12.36 12.58 -3.88
CA MET A 160 -11.51 12.01 -4.94
C MET A 160 -12.36 11.36 -6.05
N ALA A 161 -13.37 10.57 -5.69
CA ALA A 161 -14.25 9.90 -6.65
C ALA A 161 -15.00 10.90 -7.55
N ASP A 162 -15.52 11.98 -6.98
CA ASP A 162 -16.23 13.01 -7.72
C ASP A 162 -15.30 13.81 -8.63
N SER A 163 -14.07 14.10 -8.20
CA SER A 163 -13.08 14.74 -9.06
C SER A 163 -12.67 13.84 -10.24
N LEU A 164 -12.51 12.53 -10.01
CA LEU A 164 -12.28 11.56 -11.08
C LEU A 164 -13.47 11.50 -12.06
N ARG A 165 -14.71 11.49 -11.55
CA ARG A 165 -15.94 11.51 -12.36
C ARG A 165 -16.04 12.78 -13.20
N ASN A 166 -15.74 13.95 -12.62
CA ASN A 166 -15.68 15.23 -13.33
C ASN A 166 -14.60 15.23 -14.42
N SER A 167 -13.53 14.46 -14.23
CA SER A 167 -12.51 14.20 -15.24
C SER A 167 -12.92 13.16 -16.30
N GLY A 168 -14.16 12.65 -16.29
CA GLY A 168 -14.67 11.69 -17.27
C GLY A 168 -14.34 10.22 -16.97
N ILE A 169 -13.87 9.90 -15.76
CA ILE A 169 -13.55 8.54 -15.34
C ILE A 169 -14.77 7.91 -14.65
N SER A 170 -15.10 6.67 -15.01
CA SER A 170 -16.11 5.90 -14.27
C SER A 170 -15.56 5.51 -12.91
N VAL A 171 -16.30 5.73 -11.82
CA VAL A 171 -15.83 5.39 -10.46
C VAL A 171 -16.89 4.64 -9.67
N THR A 172 -16.52 3.45 -9.19
CA THR A 172 -17.25 2.74 -8.13
C THR A 172 -16.52 2.95 -6.82
N HIS A 173 -17.16 3.67 -5.90
CA HIS A 173 -16.63 3.94 -4.56
C HIS A 173 -17.44 3.14 -3.55
N SER A 174 -16.78 2.21 -2.85
CA SER A 174 -17.43 1.37 -1.85
C SER A 174 -17.36 2.00 -0.47
N ASP A 175 -18.53 2.10 0.15
CA ASP A 175 -18.79 2.52 1.53
C ASP A 175 -18.89 1.33 2.51
N ASN A 176 -18.49 0.12 2.07
CA ASN A 176 -18.53 -1.06 2.93
C ASN A 176 -17.64 -0.84 4.16
N SER A 177 -18.21 -1.02 5.34
CA SER A 177 -17.46 -1.03 6.60
C SER A 177 -16.60 -2.29 6.71
N HIS A 178 -15.36 -2.09 7.15
CA HIS A 178 -14.39 -3.14 7.43
C HIS A 178 -13.93 -3.13 8.89
N GLY A 179 -14.72 -2.53 9.78
CA GLY A 179 -14.48 -2.55 11.22
C GLY A 179 -14.48 -3.97 11.82
N PRO A 180 -13.85 -4.18 12.98
CA PRO A 180 -13.11 -3.19 13.79
C PRO A 180 -11.78 -2.73 13.17
N HIS A 181 -11.18 -1.65 13.70
CA HIS A 181 -9.87 -1.17 13.26
C HIS A 181 -8.76 -2.10 13.79
N ASP A 182 -8.53 -3.21 13.10
CA ASP A 182 -7.54 -4.23 13.46
C ASP A 182 -6.83 -4.80 12.22
N ALA A 183 -5.85 -5.67 12.44
CA ALA A 183 -5.15 -6.34 11.33
C ALA A 183 -6.09 -7.18 10.44
N ASN A 184 -7.24 -7.63 10.97
CA ASN A 184 -8.24 -8.37 10.19
C ASN A 184 -9.09 -7.47 9.28
N ALA A 185 -8.99 -6.13 9.41
CA ALA A 185 -9.64 -5.20 8.51
C ALA A 185 -9.21 -5.45 7.06
N TYR A 186 -7.92 -5.73 6.83
CA TYR A 186 -7.41 -6.11 5.52
C TYR A 186 -8.04 -7.38 4.96
N TYR A 187 -8.34 -8.38 5.80
CA TYR A 187 -9.04 -9.59 5.37
C TYR A 187 -10.49 -9.29 4.97
N ARG A 188 -11.16 -8.39 5.68
CA ARG A 188 -12.53 -7.98 5.37
C ARG A 188 -12.58 -7.14 4.10
N SER A 189 -11.71 -6.15 3.97
CA SER A 189 -11.61 -5.28 2.80
C SER A 189 -11.17 -6.02 1.55
N ARG A 190 -10.37 -7.08 1.69
CA ARG A 190 -10.03 -8.00 0.59
C ARG A 190 -11.27 -8.56 -0.10
N ARG A 191 -12.31 -8.91 0.65
CA ARG A 191 -13.57 -9.45 0.08
C ARG A 191 -14.32 -8.37 -0.70
N THR A 192 -14.27 -7.12 -0.25
CA THR A 192 -14.82 -5.97 -0.98
C THR A 192 -14.04 -5.74 -2.27
N LEU A 193 -12.70 -5.66 -2.20
CA LEU A 193 -11.86 -5.50 -3.39
C LEU A 193 -12.09 -6.63 -4.40
N PHE A 194 -12.17 -7.88 -3.95
CA PHE A 194 -12.46 -9.02 -4.82
C PHE A 194 -13.80 -8.91 -5.57
N LYS A 195 -14.82 -8.30 -4.95
CA LYS A 195 -16.10 -8.01 -5.63
C LYS A 195 -15.94 -6.88 -6.64
N LEU A 196 -15.31 -5.78 -6.24
CA LEU A 196 -15.06 -4.60 -7.09
C LEU A 196 -14.24 -4.95 -8.34
N LEU A 197 -13.25 -5.84 -8.23
CA LEU A 197 -12.43 -6.27 -9.36
C LEU A 197 -13.22 -7.01 -10.46
N LYS A 198 -14.44 -7.50 -10.18
CA LYS A 198 -15.32 -8.08 -11.21
C LYS A 198 -15.80 -7.05 -12.22
N GLU A 199 -15.76 -5.77 -11.87
CA GLU A 199 -16.08 -4.65 -12.76
C GLU A 199 -14.96 -4.38 -13.79
N ARG A 200 -13.86 -5.12 -13.73
CA ARG A 200 -12.66 -4.98 -14.58
C ARG A 200 -12.12 -3.54 -14.61
N PRO A 201 -11.80 -2.96 -13.44
CA PRO A 201 -11.29 -1.61 -13.38
C PRO A 201 -9.88 -1.48 -13.95
N ASP A 202 -9.54 -0.28 -14.34
CA ASP A 202 -8.22 0.16 -14.76
C ASP A 202 -7.26 0.38 -13.60
N ALA A 203 -7.78 0.74 -12.42
CA ALA A 203 -7.04 0.85 -11.17
C ALA A 203 -7.95 0.64 -9.95
N ALA A 204 -7.35 0.23 -8.83
CA ALA A 204 -8.03 0.05 -7.56
C ALA A 204 -7.32 0.85 -6.47
N PHE A 205 -8.06 1.60 -5.65
CA PHE A 205 -7.46 2.44 -4.61
C PHE A 205 -8.01 2.13 -3.22
N ASP A 206 -7.10 1.94 -2.27
CA ASP A 206 -7.39 1.91 -0.84
C ASP A 206 -7.05 3.29 -0.28
N VAL A 207 -8.04 4.01 0.26
CA VAL A 207 -7.87 5.41 0.69
C VAL A 207 -7.90 5.48 2.22
N HIS A 208 -6.85 6.07 2.77
CA HIS A 208 -6.57 6.19 4.21
C HIS A 208 -6.15 7.61 4.60
N ARG A 209 -6.03 7.84 5.90
CA ARG A 209 -5.35 9.01 6.50
C ARG A 209 -4.28 8.57 7.50
N ASP A 210 -3.18 9.32 7.53
CA ASP A 210 -2.05 9.04 8.43
C ASP A 210 -2.27 9.64 9.84
N SER A 211 -1.40 9.35 10.80
CA SER A 211 -1.39 9.93 12.16
C SER A 211 -0.10 10.72 12.47
N ALA A 212 0.62 11.15 11.43
CA ALA A 212 1.85 11.94 11.56
C ALA A 212 1.57 13.39 12.00
N PRO A 213 2.59 14.17 12.39
CA PRO A 213 2.43 15.60 12.63
C PRO A 213 1.87 16.33 11.42
N SER A 214 1.08 17.37 11.65
CA SER A 214 0.42 18.13 10.59
C SER A 214 1.41 18.73 9.59
N GLU A 215 2.60 19.11 10.05
CA GLU A 215 3.70 19.68 9.27
C GLU A 215 4.23 18.69 8.22
N ALA A 216 4.14 17.39 8.50
CA ALA A 216 4.58 16.35 7.59
C ALA A 216 3.64 16.19 6.38
N TYR A 217 2.39 16.62 6.53
CA TYR A 217 1.30 16.48 5.56
C TYR A 217 0.72 17.80 5.07
N LEU A 218 1.18 18.95 5.52
CA LEU A 218 0.66 20.24 5.07
C LEU A 218 1.51 20.80 3.93
N THR A 219 0.85 21.28 2.87
CA THR A 219 1.47 22.06 1.79
C THR A 219 0.52 23.17 1.32
N LEU A 220 0.98 24.00 0.39
CA LEU A 220 0.15 24.96 -0.33
C LEU A 220 0.09 24.54 -1.79
N ILE A 221 -1.12 24.30 -2.30
CA ILE A 221 -1.36 24.14 -3.74
C ILE A 221 -2.27 25.28 -4.17
N ASN A 222 -1.85 26.04 -5.19
CA ASN A 222 -2.55 27.24 -5.66
C ASN A 222 -2.89 28.24 -4.54
N GLY A 223 -1.99 28.38 -3.56
CA GLY A 223 -2.16 29.28 -2.41
C GLY A 223 -3.10 28.77 -1.32
N LEU A 224 -3.69 27.58 -1.47
CA LEU A 224 -4.62 27.00 -0.48
C LEU A 224 -3.94 25.92 0.38
N PRO A 225 -4.14 25.93 1.71
CA PRO A 225 -3.73 24.84 2.59
C PRO A 225 -4.29 23.50 2.12
N THR A 226 -3.40 22.60 1.74
CA THR A 226 -3.76 21.34 1.09
C THR A 226 -2.98 20.22 1.76
N ALA A 227 -3.64 19.10 2.00
CA ALA A 227 -2.95 17.93 2.50
C ALA A 227 -2.11 17.29 1.41
N ARG A 228 -0.89 16.90 1.76
CA ARG A 228 -0.04 16.03 0.96
C ARG A 228 -0.61 14.62 0.96
N SER A 229 -0.15 13.78 0.05
CA SER A 229 -0.44 12.35 0.04
C SER A 229 0.83 11.52 -0.01
N MET A 230 0.77 10.31 0.52
CA MET A 230 1.83 9.31 0.43
C MET A 230 1.28 8.04 -0.21
N ILE A 231 2.05 7.45 -1.13
CA ILE A 231 1.71 6.13 -1.69
C ILE A 231 2.35 5.07 -0.82
N VAL A 232 1.59 4.07 -0.38
CA VAL A 232 2.11 2.93 0.37
C VAL A 232 2.10 1.68 -0.50
N LEU A 233 3.23 0.98 -0.55
CA LEU A 233 3.41 -0.27 -1.28
C LEU A 233 3.87 -1.38 -0.34
N GLY A 234 3.26 -2.55 -0.48
CA GLY A 234 3.64 -3.75 0.24
C GLY A 234 4.77 -4.46 -0.46
N ARG A 235 5.94 -4.59 0.18
CA ARG A 235 7.07 -5.35 -0.39
C ARG A 235 6.82 -6.85 -0.54
N GLN A 236 5.73 -7.38 0.02
CA GLN A 236 5.31 -8.78 -0.11
C GLN A 236 4.27 -8.99 -1.23
N ASN A 237 3.84 -7.91 -1.91
CA ASN A 237 2.96 -7.98 -3.06
C ASN A 237 3.70 -8.63 -4.26
N PRO A 238 3.19 -9.72 -4.87
CA PRO A 238 3.79 -10.32 -6.07
C PRO A 238 3.82 -9.36 -7.27
N HIS A 239 2.93 -8.37 -7.31
CA HIS A 239 2.89 -7.33 -8.34
C HIS A 239 3.78 -6.10 -8.03
N MET A 240 4.65 -6.16 -7.00
CA MET A 240 5.43 -5.01 -6.51
C MET A 240 6.05 -4.17 -7.65
N SER A 241 6.69 -4.83 -8.61
CA SER A 241 7.36 -4.17 -9.73
C SER A 241 6.40 -3.29 -10.55
N THR A 242 5.22 -3.82 -10.88
CA THR A 242 4.19 -3.12 -11.66
C THR A 242 3.49 -2.05 -10.83
N ASN A 243 3.15 -2.34 -9.56
CA ASN A 243 2.55 -1.33 -8.67
C ASN A 243 3.53 -0.18 -8.39
N LEU A 244 4.83 -0.45 -8.24
CA LEU A 244 5.86 0.60 -8.10
C LEU A 244 6.01 1.42 -9.37
N ALA A 245 5.99 0.79 -10.55
CA ALA A 245 6.00 1.51 -11.81
C ALA A 245 4.78 2.44 -11.94
N PHE A 246 3.60 1.97 -11.53
CA PHE A 246 2.39 2.79 -11.50
C PHE A 246 2.49 3.94 -10.50
N ALA A 247 2.93 3.68 -9.27
CA ALA A 247 3.14 4.68 -8.24
C ALA A 247 4.14 5.76 -8.67
N LYS A 248 5.26 5.39 -9.31
CA LYS A 248 6.25 6.32 -9.85
C LYS A 248 5.68 7.22 -10.94
N ARG A 249 4.80 6.71 -11.81
CA ARG A 249 4.12 7.54 -12.83
C ARG A 249 3.16 8.54 -12.21
N ILE A 250 2.39 8.12 -11.19
CA ILE A 250 1.53 9.04 -10.43
C ILE A 250 2.37 10.10 -9.74
N LYS A 251 3.47 9.72 -9.08
CA LYS A 251 4.38 10.68 -8.45
C LYS A 251 4.95 11.67 -9.47
N ALA A 252 5.52 11.20 -10.56
CA ALA A 252 6.08 12.06 -11.60
C ALA A 252 5.03 13.02 -12.18
N GLN A 253 3.80 12.55 -12.39
CA GLN A 253 2.70 13.40 -12.85
C GLN A 253 2.27 14.42 -11.77
N ALA A 254 2.30 14.06 -10.50
CA ALA A 254 2.01 14.97 -9.39
C ALA A 254 3.07 16.06 -9.28
N ASP A 255 4.35 15.69 -9.41
CA ASP A 255 5.46 16.66 -9.36
C ASP A 255 5.39 17.67 -10.51
N ASP A 256 4.85 17.28 -11.66
CA ASP A 256 4.64 18.15 -12.82
C ASP A 256 3.49 19.16 -12.60
N ILE A 257 2.33 18.74 -12.12
CA ILE A 257 1.14 19.60 -12.07
C ILE A 257 0.84 20.20 -10.68
N TYR A 258 1.26 19.53 -9.61
CA TYR A 258 1.07 19.96 -8.22
C TYR A 258 2.34 19.68 -7.38
N PRO A 259 3.45 20.39 -7.63
CA PRO A 259 4.69 20.20 -6.87
C PRO A 259 4.46 20.20 -5.35
N GLY A 260 4.96 19.16 -4.67
CA GLY A 260 4.81 18.99 -3.22
C GLY A 260 3.52 18.28 -2.77
N LEU A 261 2.58 17.97 -3.69
CA LEU A 261 1.38 17.19 -3.36
C LEU A 261 1.74 15.79 -2.85
N LEU A 262 2.59 15.04 -3.57
CA LEU A 262 3.09 13.78 -3.04
C LEU A 262 4.31 14.02 -2.18
N ARG A 263 4.29 13.48 -0.95
CA ARG A 263 5.46 13.51 -0.06
C ARG A 263 6.43 12.36 -0.28
N GLY A 264 5.99 11.32 -0.97
CA GLY A 264 6.84 10.20 -1.34
C GLY A 264 6.09 8.89 -1.54
N ILE A 265 6.88 7.83 -1.71
CA ILE A 265 6.42 6.45 -1.81
C ILE A 265 7.07 5.66 -0.67
N PHE A 266 6.24 5.11 0.22
CA PHE A 266 6.68 4.23 1.28
C PHE A 266 6.52 2.77 0.85
N ILE A 267 7.59 2.00 0.95
CA ILE A 267 7.64 0.57 0.61
C ILE A 267 7.83 -0.19 1.93
N GLY A 268 6.71 -0.57 2.52
CA GLY A 268 6.61 -1.16 3.84
C GLY A 268 6.52 -2.68 3.83
N ARG A 269 6.71 -3.28 5.01
CA ARG A 269 6.41 -4.71 5.23
C ARG A 269 4.90 -4.93 5.24
N GLY A 270 4.38 -5.47 4.16
CA GLY A 270 2.97 -5.83 4.06
C GLY A 270 2.60 -6.17 2.63
N ASN A 271 1.29 -6.29 2.42
CA ASN A 271 0.70 -6.55 1.11
C ASN A 271 -0.40 -5.54 0.79
N TYR A 272 -1.23 -5.17 1.76
CA TYR A 272 -2.29 -4.16 1.61
C TYR A 272 -3.29 -4.48 0.49
N ASN A 273 -3.58 -5.78 0.31
CA ASN A 273 -4.41 -6.33 -0.77
C ASN A 273 -3.91 -6.04 -2.21
N GLN A 274 -2.68 -5.53 -2.36
CA GLN A 274 -2.12 -5.17 -3.66
C GLN A 274 -1.76 -6.40 -4.50
N ASP A 275 -1.65 -7.58 -3.87
CA ASP A 275 -1.55 -8.87 -4.55
C ASP A 275 -2.75 -9.23 -5.42
N LEU A 276 -3.89 -8.57 -5.23
CA LEU A 276 -5.07 -8.80 -6.03
C LEU A 276 -5.04 -8.08 -7.38
N TYR A 277 -4.24 -7.02 -7.55
CA TYR A 277 -4.26 -6.24 -8.78
C TYR A 277 -2.97 -5.45 -9.07
N PRO A 278 -2.45 -5.47 -10.31
CA PRO A 278 -1.19 -4.80 -10.68
C PRO A 278 -1.25 -3.26 -10.68
N SER A 279 -2.46 -2.68 -10.62
CA SER A 279 -2.69 -1.24 -10.41
C SER A 279 -3.47 -0.94 -9.13
N ALA A 280 -3.36 -1.80 -8.12
CA ALA A 280 -3.84 -1.49 -6.78
C ALA A 280 -2.85 -0.58 -6.04
N LEU A 281 -3.28 0.57 -5.54
CA LEU A 281 -2.44 1.43 -4.69
C LEU A 281 -3.16 1.80 -3.40
N LEU A 282 -2.39 1.99 -2.34
CA LEU A 282 -2.86 2.59 -1.10
C LEU A 282 -2.39 4.04 -1.05
N PHE A 283 -3.32 4.95 -0.75
CA PHE A 283 -3.03 6.37 -0.54
C PHE A 283 -3.31 6.76 0.90
N GLU A 284 -2.31 7.30 1.57
CA GLU A 284 -2.46 8.07 2.80
C GLU A 284 -2.67 9.53 2.41
N ILE A 285 -3.86 10.09 2.67
CA ILE A 285 -4.21 11.46 2.30
C ILE A 285 -4.36 12.29 3.56
N GLY A 286 -3.39 13.17 3.81
CA GLY A 286 -3.37 13.98 5.02
C GLY A 286 -3.15 13.17 6.29
N THR A 287 -3.56 13.76 7.42
CA THR A 287 -3.37 13.17 8.74
C THR A 287 -4.46 13.59 9.72
N ASP A 288 -4.72 12.77 10.74
CA ASP A 288 -5.60 13.08 11.88
C ASP A 288 -5.18 14.34 12.67
N GLN A 289 -3.95 14.83 12.49
CA GLN A 289 -3.48 16.10 13.07
C GLN A 289 -3.87 17.34 12.24
N ALA A 290 -4.58 17.20 11.12
CA ALA A 290 -5.00 18.27 10.23
C ALA A 290 -6.53 18.29 10.02
N PRO A 291 -7.13 19.43 9.62
CA PRO A 291 -8.54 19.49 9.22
C PRO A 291 -8.82 18.62 7.99
N ARG A 292 -9.99 18.00 7.95
CA ARG A 292 -10.44 17.15 6.85
C ARG A 292 -10.49 17.88 5.51
N GLU A 293 -10.82 19.16 5.52
CA GLU A 293 -10.92 19.99 4.32
C GLU A 293 -9.59 20.08 3.56
N ASN A 294 -8.46 20.00 4.27
CA ASN A 294 -7.14 19.90 3.64
C ASN A 294 -6.99 18.56 2.91
N ALA A 295 -7.44 17.46 3.52
CA ALA A 295 -7.41 16.12 2.93
C ALA A 295 -8.31 16.04 1.69
N GLU A 296 -9.51 16.61 1.72
CA GLU A 296 -10.38 16.66 0.55
C GLU A 296 -9.78 17.46 -0.61
N ARG A 297 -9.15 18.60 -0.33
CA ARG A 297 -8.39 19.34 -1.36
C ARG A 297 -7.26 18.49 -1.92
N GLY A 298 -6.48 17.82 -1.06
CA GLY A 298 -5.42 16.90 -1.49
C GLY A 298 -5.95 15.76 -2.35
N ALA A 299 -7.11 15.20 -1.98
CA ALA A 299 -7.79 14.12 -2.68
C ALA A 299 -8.30 14.53 -4.07
N ARG A 300 -8.85 15.75 -4.21
CA ARG A 300 -9.25 16.32 -5.51
C ARG A 300 -8.04 16.53 -6.41
N ASN A 301 -6.95 17.08 -5.88
CA ASN A 301 -5.71 17.28 -6.65
C ASN A 301 -5.08 15.93 -7.06
N LEU A 302 -5.10 14.93 -6.17
CA LEU A 302 -4.62 13.59 -6.48
C LEU A 302 -5.48 12.91 -7.56
N ALA A 303 -6.79 13.12 -7.54
CA ALA A 303 -7.69 12.64 -8.60
C ALA A 303 -7.32 13.20 -9.98
N ASP A 304 -6.98 14.49 -10.09
CA ASP A 304 -6.54 15.08 -11.37
C ASP A 304 -5.26 14.41 -11.88
N VAL A 305 -4.28 14.19 -10.98
CA VAL A 305 -3.03 13.49 -11.30
C VAL A 305 -3.33 12.09 -11.82
N VAL A 306 -4.11 11.31 -11.07
CA VAL A 306 -4.48 9.94 -11.43
C VAL A 306 -5.21 9.93 -12.77
N ALA A 307 -6.12 10.88 -13.00
CA ALA A 307 -6.86 10.99 -14.24
C ALA A 307 -5.95 11.21 -15.44
N GLN A 308 -4.94 12.08 -15.32
CA GLN A 308 -3.95 12.28 -16.39
C GLN A 308 -3.13 11.02 -16.66
N VAL A 309 -2.67 10.33 -15.62
CA VAL A 309 -1.91 9.08 -15.79
C VAL A 309 -2.75 8.00 -16.47
N LEU A 310 -4.03 7.87 -16.11
CA LEU A 310 -4.91 6.86 -16.70
C LEU A 310 -5.31 7.19 -18.14
N LYS A 311 -5.36 8.46 -18.54
CA LYS A 311 -5.68 8.89 -19.92
C LYS A 311 -4.50 8.77 -20.88
N LYS A 312 -3.25 8.79 -20.40
CA LYS A 312 -2.02 8.67 -21.21
C LYS A 312 -1.66 7.21 -21.55
N ARG A 313 -2.66 6.32 -21.63
CA ARG A 313 -2.48 4.89 -21.91
C ARG A 313 -2.16 4.60 -23.36
#